data_AF-A0A1J5BZ47-F1
#
_entry.id   AF-A0A1J5BZ47-F1
#
_cell.length_a   1.000
_cell.length_b   1.000
_cell.length_c   1.000
_cell.angle_alpha   90.00
_cell.angle_beta   90.00
_cell.angle_gamma   90.00
#
_symmetry.space_group_name_H-M   'P 1'
#
loop_
_entity.id
_entity.type
_entity.pdbx_description
1 polymer ?
#
loop_
_entity_poly.entity_id
_entity_poly.type
_entity_poly.pdbx_seq_one_letter_code
_entity_poly.pdbx_strand_id
1 'polypeptide(L)'
;MLSLARADALERRIEPCDLVALAQDVTRAAWPTARARQIDLGFEPLDESQGEVWVMGHAALLKEALSNLLHNALHHTPLGAKVTVQAGIETWHG
;
A
#
# COMPACT_ATOMS: atom_id res chain seq x y z
N MET A 1 -4.90 -6.43 13.29
CA MET A 1 -4.46 -6.36 14.71
C MET A 1 -3.69 -5.05 14.82
N LEU A 2 -4.16 -4.07 15.61
CA LEU A 2 -3.35 -2.88 15.91
C LEU A 2 -2.26 -3.34 16.89
N SER A 3 -1.16 -3.85 16.33
CA SER A 3 0.04 -4.09 17.12
C SER A 3 0.70 -2.74 17.29
N LEU A 4 0.57 -2.14 18.47
CA LEU A 4 1.47 -1.08 18.89
C LEU A 4 2.82 -1.75 19.19
N ALA A 5 3.49 -2.20 18.14
CA ALA A 5 4.80 -2.81 18.23
C ALA A 5 5.80 -1.70 18.50
N ARG A 6 6.22 -1.61 19.76
CA ARG A 6 7.46 -0.97 20.13
C ARG A 6 8.58 -1.70 19.40
N ALA A 7 8.94 -1.25 18.21
CA ALA A 7 10.04 -1.76 17.42
C ALA A 7 10.96 -0.59 17.07
N ASP A 8 12.20 -0.75 17.52
CA ASP A 8 13.40 0.03 17.32
C ASP A 8 13.32 1.43 16.68
N ALA A 9 13.78 2.42 17.45
CA ALA A 9 14.08 3.77 16.96
C ALA A 9 15.25 3.81 15.96
N LEU A 10 15.87 2.66 15.66
CA LEU A 10 17.20 2.61 15.08
C LEU A 10 17.28 3.02 13.60
N GLU A 11 16.20 2.91 12.80
CA GLU A 11 16.23 3.39 11.40
C GLU A 11 14.92 4.03 10.94
N ARG A 12 14.36 4.92 11.77
CA ARG A 12 13.42 5.94 11.29
C ARG A 12 14.19 7.02 10.51
N ARG A 13 14.90 6.63 9.46
CA ARG A 13 15.52 7.57 8.52
C ARG A 13 14.52 7.95 7.45
N ILE A 14 14.42 9.26 7.23
CA ILE A 14 13.68 9.80 6.10
C ILE A 14 14.61 9.70 4.90
N GLU A 15 14.24 8.90 3.92
CA GLU A 15 15.03 8.67 2.70
C GLU A 15 14.14 8.74 1.46
N PRO A 16 14.71 9.01 0.27
CA PRO A 16 13.97 8.93 -0.97
C PRO A 16 13.42 7.50 -1.16
N CYS A 17 12.12 7.38 -1.36
CA CYS A 17 11.46 6.12 -1.67
C CYS A 17 10.44 6.32 -2.79
N ASP A 18 10.34 5.34 -3.69
CA ASP A 18 9.33 5.32 -4.73
C ASP A 18 8.02 4.76 -4.17
N LEU A 19 7.00 5.62 -4.04
CA LEU A 19 5.67 5.26 -3.53
C LEU A 19 4.95 4.25 -4.43
N VAL A 20 5.15 4.35 -5.75
CA VAL A 20 4.48 3.46 -6.71
C VAL A 20 5.04 2.04 -6.54
N ALA A 21 6.36 1.89 -6.53
CA ALA A 21 7.00 0.60 -6.26
C ALA A 21 6.61 0.03 -4.89
N LEU A 22 6.62 0.84 -3.84
CA LEU A 22 6.22 0.41 -2.49
C LEU A 22 4.77 -0.12 -2.47
N ALA A 23 3.85 0.60 -3.11
CA ALA A 23 2.45 0.21 -3.16
C ALA A 23 2.24 -1.08 -3.98
N GLN A 24 2.94 -1.24 -5.10
CA GLN A 24 2.94 -2.47 -5.89
C GLN A 24 3.44 -3.66 -5.08
N ASP A 25 4.54 -3.50 -4.34
CA ASP A 25 5.12 -4.56 -3.51
C ASP A 25 4.18 -5.01 -2.40
N VAL A 26 3.55 -4.07 -1.69
CA VAL A 26 2.57 -4.39 -0.64
C VAL A 26 1.35 -5.09 -1.23
N THR A 27 0.85 -4.60 -2.37
CA THR A 27 -0.30 -5.20 -3.05
C THR A 27 -0.02 -6.64 -3.46
N ARG A 28 1.16 -6.89 -4.07
CA ARG A 28 1.61 -8.23 -4.48
C ARG A 28 1.77 -9.16 -3.29
N ALA A 29 2.32 -8.68 -2.18
CA ALA A 29 2.49 -9.46 -0.96
C ALA A 29 1.15 -9.93 -0.37
N ALA A 30 0.07 -9.18 -0.60
CA ALA A 30 -1.27 -9.52 -0.09
C ALA A 30 -2.10 -10.41 -1.05
N TRP A 31 -1.61 -10.71 -2.26
CA TRP A 31 -2.31 -11.58 -3.22
C TRP A 31 -2.71 -12.95 -2.67
N PRO A 32 -1.87 -13.68 -1.89
CA PRO A 32 -2.27 -14.96 -1.33
C PRO A 32 -3.50 -14.84 -0.41
N THR A 33 -3.54 -13.80 0.42
CA THR A 33 -4.67 -13.52 1.32
C THR A 33 -5.93 -13.13 0.56
N ALA A 34 -5.80 -12.29 -0.48
CA ALA A 34 -6.91 -11.92 -1.34
C ALA A 34 -7.50 -13.13 -2.07
N ARG A 35 -6.65 -13.99 -2.64
CA ARG A 35 -7.08 -15.23 -3.32
C ARG A 35 -7.80 -16.19 -2.38
N ALA A 36 -7.29 -16.38 -1.16
CA ALA A 36 -7.93 -17.23 -0.15
C ALA A 36 -9.35 -16.73 0.21
N ARG A 37 -9.61 -15.44 0.05
CA ARG A 37 -10.89 -14.78 0.30
C ARG A 37 -11.71 -14.49 -0.96
N GLN A 38 -11.26 -14.97 -2.13
CA GLN A 38 -11.89 -14.70 -3.43
C GLN A 38 -12.10 -13.21 -3.71
N ILE A 39 -11.16 -12.36 -3.27
CA ILE A 39 -11.16 -10.93 -3.53
C ILE A 39 -10.27 -10.66 -4.76
N ASP A 40 -10.79 -9.87 -5.70
CA ASP A 40 -10.00 -9.33 -6.81
C ASP A 40 -9.14 -8.16 -6.30
N LEU A 41 -7.84 -8.38 -6.15
CA LEU A 41 -6.89 -7.38 -5.64
C LEU A 41 -5.96 -6.91 -6.75
N GLY A 42 -6.06 -5.62 -7.08
CA GLY A 42 -5.26 -4.97 -8.11
C GLY A 42 -4.48 -3.75 -7.61
N PHE A 43 -3.48 -3.35 -8.40
CA PHE A 43 -2.81 -2.05 -8.27
C PHE A 43 -3.06 -1.26 -9.55
N GLU A 44 -3.45 0.01 -9.40
CA GLU A 44 -3.67 0.95 -10.51
C GLU A 44 -2.98 2.28 -10.13
N PRO A 45 -2.04 2.82 -10.92
CA PRO A 45 -1.46 4.14 -10.62
C PRO A 45 -2.56 5.22 -10.69
N LEU A 46 -2.41 6.32 -9.94
CA LEU A 46 -3.38 7.42 -9.98
C LEU A 46 -3.41 8.14 -11.34
N ASP A 47 -2.30 8.14 -12.07
CA ASP A 47 -2.16 8.68 -13.42
C ASP A 47 -1.30 7.70 -14.23
N GLU A 48 -1.80 7.23 -15.37
CA GLU A 48 -1.10 6.27 -16.23
C GLU A 48 0.19 6.83 -16.84
N SER A 49 0.31 8.16 -16.92
CA SER A 49 1.54 8.83 -17.37
C SER A 49 2.58 8.96 -16.26
N GLN A 50 2.21 8.68 -14.99
CA GLN A 50 3.13 8.71 -13.87
C GLN A 50 3.90 7.40 -13.77
N GLY A 51 5.23 7.52 -13.88
CA GLY A 51 6.17 6.47 -13.52
C GLY A 51 6.45 6.46 -12.02
N GLU A 52 7.72 6.55 -11.66
CA GLU A 52 8.17 6.57 -10.26
C GLU A 52 7.74 7.85 -9.55
N VAL A 53 7.23 7.72 -8.31
CA VAL A 53 6.86 8.86 -7.46
C VAL A 53 7.73 8.86 -6.22
N TRP A 54 8.80 9.63 -6.28
CA TRP A 54 9.80 9.74 -5.22
C TRP A 54 9.34 10.69 -4.11
N VAL A 55 9.29 10.18 -2.88
CA VAL A 55 9.01 10.97 -1.67
C VAL A 55 10.09 10.76 -0.62
N MET A 56 10.30 11.76 0.23
CA MET A 56 11.13 11.64 1.42
C MET A 56 10.29 11.04 2.55
N GLY A 57 10.57 9.81 2.96
CA GLY A 57 9.75 9.14 3.98
C GLY A 57 10.43 7.97 4.66
N HIS A 58 9.77 7.42 5.66
CA HIS A 58 10.16 6.17 6.31
C HIS A 58 9.58 4.99 5.54
N ALA A 59 10.32 4.44 4.58
CA ALA A 59 9.82 3.37 3.71
C ALA A 59 9.19 2.21 4.49
N ALA A 60 9.81 1.76 5.58
CA ALA A 60 9.27 0.70 6.43
C ALA A 60 7.93 1.07 7.08
N LEU A 61 7.77 2.30 7.58
CA LEU A 61 6.52 2.75 8.20
C LEU A 61 5.41 2.96 7.17
N LEU A 62 5.74 3.47 5.97
CA LEU A 62 4.79 3.59 4.87
C LEU A 62 4.30 2.21 4.42
N LYS A 63 5.22 1.25 4.30
CA LYS A 63 4.91 -0.15 3.98
C LYS A 63 4.00 -0.77 5.04
N GLU A 64 4.31 -0.57 6.31
CA GLU A 64 3.49 -1.06 7.43
C GLU A 64 2.09 -0.43 7.42
N ALA A 65 2.02 0.90 7.26
CA ALA A 65 0.75 1.62 7.19
C ALA A 65 -0.13 1.10 6.05
N LEU A 66 0.42 0.96 4.84
CA LEU A 66 -0.32 0.43 3.70
C LEU A 66 -0.73 -1.03 3.90
N SER A 67 0.16 -1.85 4.47
CA SER A 67 -0.15 -3.25 4.79
C SER A 67 -1.31 -3.37 5.78
N ASN A 68 -1.37 -2.47 6.76
CA ASN A 68 -2.46 -2.40 7.72
C ASN A 68 -3.80 -2.00 7.07
N LEU A 69 -3.77 -1.01 6.17
CA LEU A 69 -4.96 -0.63 5.41
C LEU A 69 -5.46 -1.78 4.54
N LEU A 70 -4.55 -2.44 3.82
CA LEU A 70 -4.89 -3.55 2.93
C LEU A 70 -5.38 -4.77 3.71
N HIS A 71 -4.75 -5.09 4.83
CA HIS A 71 -5.24 -6.12 5.76
C HIS A 71 -6.69 -5.82 6.16
N ASN A 72 -6.99 -4.58 6.57
CA ASN A 72 -8.35 -4.21 6.96
C ASN A 72 -9.33 -4.34 5.78
N ALA A 73 -8.95 -3.87 4.59
CA ALA A 73 -9.77 -4.00 3.40
C ALA A 73 -10.08 -5.48 3.10
N LEU A 74 -9.06 -6.35 3.07
CA LEU A 74 -9.26 -7.78 2.81
C LEU A 74 -10.06 -8.47 3.91
N HIS A 75 -9.96 -7.99 5.16
CA HIS A 75 -10.69 -8.56 6.29
C HIS A 75 -12.18 -8.23 6.31
N HIS A 76 -12.52 -6.99 5.93
CA HIS A 76 -13.87 -6.45 6.09
C HIS A 76 -14.67 -6.35 4.80
N THR A 77 -14.04 -6.57 3.65
CA THR A 77 -14.73 -6.61 2.36
C THR A 77 -15.44 -7.96 2.17
N PRO A 78 -16.69 -7.99 1.66
CA PRO A 78 -17.41 -9.23 1.39
C PRO A 78 -16.73 -10.10 0.31
N LEU A 79 -17.05 -11.39 0.30
CA LEU A 79 -16.58 -12.36 -0.70
C LEU A 79 -16.92 -11.91 -2.12
N GLY A 80 -15.98 -12.09 -3.07
CA GLY A 80 -16.18 -11.76 -4.48
C GLY A 80 -16.07 -10.28 -4.84
N ALA A 81 -15.74 -9.41 -3.88
CA ALA A 81 -15.55 -7.99 -4.14
C ALA A 81 -14.18 -7.67 -4.75
N LYS A 82 -14.03 -6.43 -5.24
CA LYS A 82 -12.78 -5.87 -5.76
C LYS A 82 -12.17 -4.90 -4.74
N VAL A 83 -10.85 -4.97 -4.59
CA VAL A 83 -10.03 -3.99 -3.86
C VAL A 83 -8.94 -3.50 -4.82
N THR A 84 -8.90 -2.19 -5.06
CA THR A 84 -7.83 -1.56 -5.86
C THR A 84 -6.97 -0.71 -4.94
N VAL A 85 -5.65 -0.89 -5.02
CA VAL A 85 -4.67 0.01 -4.41
C VAL A 85 -4.21 1.01 -5.46
N GLN A 86 -4.24 2.29 -5.13
CA GLN A 86 -3.75 3.35 -6.00
C GLN A 86 -2.65 4.16 -5.32
N ALA A 87 -1.66 4.57 -6.09
CA ALA A 87 -0.59 5.45 -5.66
C ALA A 87 -0.16 6.37 -6.80
N GLY A 88 0.21 7.60 -6.46
CA GLY A 88 0.64 8.61 -7.41
C GLY A 88 0.41 10.02 -6.86
N ILE A 89 0.57 11.02 -7.71
CA ILE A 89 0.27 12.42 -7.43
C ILE A 89 -1.11 12.71 -8.02
N GLU A 90 -2.07 13.01 -7.16
CA GLU A 90 -3.38 13.51 -7.58
C GLU A 90 -3.24 14.99 -7.97
N THR A 91 -3.37 15.29 -9.25
CA THR A 91 -3.51 16.67 -9.72
C THR A 91 -4.96 17.09 -9.50
N TRP A 92 -5.18 18.04 -8.59
CA TRP A 92 -6.49 18.63 -8.38
C TRP A 92 -6.89 19.42 -9.64
N HIS A 93 -7.88 18.92 -10.37
CA HIS A 93 -8.49 19.64 -11.48
C HIS A 93 -9.73 20.34 -10.93
N GLY A 94 -9.61 21.64 -10.65
CA GLY A 94 -10.72 22.49 -10.20
C GLY A 94 -11.76 22.75 -11.28
#